data_AF-A0A0B7MDM7-F1
#
_entry.id   AF-A0A0B7MDM7-F1
#
_cell.length_a   1.000
_cell.length_b   1.000
_cell.length_c   1.000
_cell.angle_alpha   90.00
_cell.angle_beta   90.00
_cell.angle_gamma   90.00
#
_symmetry.space_group_name_H-M   'P 1'
#
loop_
_entity.id
_entity.type
_entity.pdbx_description
1 polymer ?
#
loop_
_entity_poly.entity_id
_entity_poly.type
_entity_poly.pdbx_seq_one_letter_code
_entity_poly.pdbx_strand_id
1 'polypeptide(L)'
;MIARSGTIITPGLIAILTAFGLREIRVIRRPKVAILSLGKEVIPYDQDLTPGQMWDSNGPHLSSLVTIQGGLPSVVVSQSSPEKILHSQLQQADMVVTIGGTADGQRTTRTTESPWTAPVQSRFFSAIK
;
A
#
# COMPACT_ATOMS: atom_id res chain seq x y z
N MET A 1 15.34 -2.47 31.89
CA MET A 1 14.93 -2.15 30.51
C MET A 1 13.44 -2.45 30.38
N ILE A 2 12.60 -1.47 30.02
CA ILE A 2 11.13 -1.63 30.01
C ILE A 2 10.62 -2.23 28.68
N ALA A 3 11.20 -1.84 27.54
CA ALA A 3 10.93 -2.42 26.22
C ALA A 3 12.17 -2.29 25.31
N ARG A 4 12.22 -3.06 24.22
CA ARG A 4 13.27 -2.97 23.18
C ARG A 4 12.78 -2.13 21.99
N SER A 5 13.69 -1.56 21.20
CA SER A 5 13.33 -0.95 19.92
C SER A 5 12.59 -1.94 19.03
N GLY A 6 11.54 -1.48 18.34
CA GLY A 6 10.67 -2.32 17.50
C GLY A 6 9.55 -3.04 18.28
N THR A 7 9.46 -2.88 19.59
CA THR A 7 8.32 -3.45 20.36
C THR A 7 7.03 -2.71 19.98
N ILE A 8 5.98 -3.47 19.65
CA ILE A 8 4.64 -2.92 19.40
C ILE A 8 4.07 -2.37 20.71
N ILE A 9 3.54 -1.15 20.65
CA ILE A 9 2.89 -0.52 21.81
C ILE A 9 1.53 -1.16 22.04
N THR A 10 1.40 -1.85 23.16
CA THR A 10 0.14 -2.44 23.64
C THR A 10 -0.42 -1.64 24.82
N PRO A 11 -1.72 -1.77 25.15
CA PRO A 11 -2.28 -1.13 26.33
C PRO A 11 -1.51 -1.44 27.62
N GLY A 12 -1.03 -2.68 27.79
CA GLY A 12 -0.21 -3.07 28.93
C GLY A 12 1.14 -2.34 28.97
N LEU A 13 1.80 -2.18 27.82
CA LEU A 13 3.05 -1.42 27.75
C LEU A 13 2.82 0.06 28.09
N ILE A 14 1.70 0.65 27.67
CA ILE A 14 1.33 2.02 28.04
C ILE A 14 1.18 2.17 29.55
N ALA A 15 0.50 1.22 30.21
CA ALA A 15 0.34 1.22 31.67
C ALA A 15 1.68 1.16 32.40
N ILE A 16 2.58 0.28 31.97
CA ILE A 16 3.93 0.16 32.55
C ILE A 16 4.71 1.46 32.34
N LEU A 17 4.79 1.97 31.11
CA LEU A 17 5.51 3.21 30.82
C LEU A 17 5.01 4.38 31.69
N THR A 18 3.69 4.50 31.86
CA THR A 18 3.06 5.54 32.68
C THR A 18 3.38 5.38 34.17
N ALA A 19 3.37 4.14 34.69
CA ALA A 19 3.70 3.85 36.10
C ALA A 19 5.15 4.24 36.45
N PHE A 20 6.06 4.19 35.48
CA PHE A 20 7.45 4.66 35.63
C PHE A 20 7.62 6.18 35.37
N GLY A 21 6.52 6.93 35.20
CA GLY A 21 6.54 8.37 35.01
C GLY A 21 6.92 8.84 33.61
N LEU A 22 6.96 7.94 32.62
CA LEU A 22 7.27 8.30 31.24
C LEU A 22 6.03 8.89 30.55
N ARG A 23 6.10 10.18 30.23
CA ARG A 23 5.00 10.93 29.58
C ARG A 23 5.05 10.88 28.05
N GLU A 24 6.25 10.76 27.50
CA GLU A 24 6.50 10.71 26.06
C GLU A 24 7.59 9.68 25.77
N ILE A 25 7.46 9.01 24.63
CA ILE A 25 8.45 8.07 24.12
C ILE A 25 8.72 8.33 22.64
N ARG A 26 9.94 8.02 22.20
CA ARG A 26 10.28 8.04 20.78
C ARG A 26 9.72 6.79 20.11
N VAL A 27 8.99 6.96 19.03
CA VAL A 27 8.42 5.89 18.21
C VAL A 27 8.84 6.02 16.76
N ILE A 28 8.78 4.92 16.03
CA ILE A 28 8.93 4.95 14.58
C ILE A 28 7.68 5.62 14.01
N ARG A 29 7.86 6.62 13.14
CA ARG A 29 6.75 7.27 12.44
C ARG A 29 6.00 6.27 11.56
N ARG A 30 4.71 6.52 11.32
CA ARG A 30 3.92 5.74 10.37
C ARG A 30 4.49 5.87 8.95
N PRO A 31 4.64 4.77 8.18
CA PRO A 31 5.10 4.85 6.79
C PRO A 31 4.02 5.46 5.91
N LYS A 32 4.39 6.37 5.01
CA LYS A 32 3.54 6.95 3.98
C LYS A 32 3.58 6.06 2.74
N VAL A 33 2.43 5.57 2.29
CA VAL A 33 2.33 4.66 1.15
C VAL A 33 1.44 5.28 0.09
N ALA A 34 2.02 5.63 -1.05
CA ALA A 34 1.25 6.06 -2.21
C ALA A 34 0.75 4.85 -3.00
N ILE A 35 -0.52 4.85 -3.34
CA ILE A 35 -1.18 3.82 -4.14
C ILE A 35 -1.57 4.45 -5.46
N LEU A 36 -0.94 4.00 -6.54
CA LEU A 36 -1.11 4.55 -7.86
C LEU A 36 -1.89 3.54 -8.72
N SER A 37 -3.17 3.84 -8.95
CA SER A 37 -4.05 3.06 -9.82
C SER A 37 -3.93 3.61 -11.25
N LEU A 38 -3.40 2.78 -12.16
CA LEU A 38 -3.02 3.14 -13.53
C LEU A 38 -3.89 2.41 -14.54
N GLY A 39 -4.51 3.15 -15.44
CA GLY A 39 -5.28 2.60 -16.55
C GLY A 39 -6.03 3.71 -17.27
N LYS A 40 -6.19 3.60 -18.59
CA LYS A 40 -6.88 4.64 -19.39
C LYS A 40 -8.38 4.65 -19.11
N GLU A 41 -8.91 3.49 -18.78
CA GLU A 41 -10.29 3.19 -18.43
C GLU A 41 -10.62 3.47 -16.96
N VAL A 42 -9.60 3.58 -16.10
CA VAL A 42 -9.81 3.66 -14.65
C VAL A 42 -10.09 5.10 -14.22
N ILE A 43 -11.15 5.30 -13.46
CA ILE A 43 -11.52 6.58 -12.83
C ILE A 43 -11.73 6.42 -11.32
N PRO A 44 -11.59 7.50 -10.53
CA PRO A 44 -11.99 7.49 -9.12
C PRO A 44 -13.43 7.02 -8.90
N TYR A 45 -13.68 6.36 -7.77
CA TYR A 45 -15.00 5.77 -7.44
C TYR A 45 -16.09 6.81 -7.17
N ASP A 46 -15.72 8.08 -6.99
CA ASP A 46 -16.60 9.22 -6.73
C ASP A 46 -16.96 10.01 -8.00
N GLN A 47 -16.59 9.51 -9.18
CA GLN A 47 -16.88 10.12 -10.48
C GLN A 47 -17.92 9.30 -11.27
N ASP A 48 -18.66 9.96 -12.15
CA ASP A 48 -19.63 9.29 -13.01
C ASP A 48 -18.95 8.49 -14.13
N LEU A 49 -19.47 7.29 -14.41
CA LEU A 49 -18.97 6.44 -15.49
C LEU A 49 -19.41 6.95 -16.85
N THR A 50 -18.46 7.03 -17.78
CA THR A 50 -18.75 7.07 -19.22
C THR A 50 -18.53 5.71 -19.87
N PRO A 51 -19.12 5.42 -21.05
CA PRO A 51 -18.91 4.15 -21.73
C PRO A 51 -17.42 3.80 -21.90
N GLY A 52 -17.03 2.60 -21.47
CA GLY A 52 -15.64 2.13 -21.53
C GLY A 52 -14.77 2.47 -20.32
N GLN A 53 -15.32 3.17 -19.31
CA GLN A 53 -14.65 3.40 -18.04
C GLN A 53 -15.02 2.38 -16.97
N MET A 54 -14.19 2.29 -15.94
CA MET A 54 -14.44 1.53 -14.72
C MET A 54 -13.94 2.30 -13.49
N TRP A 55 -14.62 2.12 -12.37
CA TRP A 55 -14.16 2.68 -11.10
C TRP A 55 -12.93 1.96 -10.56
N ASP A 56 -12.06 2.73 -9.90
CA ASP A 56 -10.95 2.20 -9.14
C ASP A 56 -11.44 1.49 -7.88
N SER A 57 -11.41 0.15 -7.90
CA SER A 57 -11.69 -0.70 -6.75
C SER A 57 -10.42 -1.04 -5.95
N ASN A 58 -9.25 -0.96 -6.56
CA ASN A 58 -7.98 -1.37 -5.96
C ASN A 58 -7.43 -0.31 -5.01
N GLY A 59 -7.56 0.98 -5.35
CA GLY A 59 -7.17 2.09 -4.50
C GLY A 59 -7.78 2.00 -3.09
N PRO A 60 -9.12 1.97 -2.97
CA PRO A 60 -9.80 1.82 -1.67
C PRO A 60 -9.42 0.53 -0.92
N HIS A 61 -9.29 -0.59 -1.64
CA HIS A 61 -8.91 -1.87 -1.05
C HIS A 61 -7.52 -1.82 -0.40
N LEU A 62 -6.52 -1.36 -1.16
CA LEU A 62 -5.14 -1.28 -0.67
C LEU A 62 -4.96 -0.19 0.38
N SER A 63 -5.69 0.92 0.26
CA SER A 63 -5.70 1.98 1.28
C SER A 63 -6.16 1.44 2.63
N SER A 64 -7.19 0.60 2.62
CA SER A 64 -7.69 -0.07 3.82
C SER A 64 -6.65 -0.99 4.43
N LEU A 65 -5.95 -1.80 3.62
CA LEU A 65 -4.89 -2.69 4.09
C LEU A 65 -3.71 -1.92 4.71
N VAL A 66 -3.26 -0.85 4.06
CA VAL A 66 -2.19 0.03 4.58
C VAL A 66 -2.60 0.61 5.93
N THR A 67 -3.84 1.07 6.06
CA THR A 67 -4.36 1.65 7.30
C THR A 67 -4.38 0.63 8.44
N ILE A 68 -4.86 -0.59 8.17
CA ILE A 68 -4.91 -1.68 9.15
C ILE A 68 -3.49 -2.06 9.63
N GLN A 69 -2.50 -1.97 8.75
CA GLN A 69 -1.10 -2.22 9.09
C GLN A 69 -0.38 -1.01 9.71
N GLY A 70 -1.11 0.06 10.05
CA GLY A 70 -0.56 1.24 10.72
C GLY A 70 0.16 2.23 9.80
N GLY A 71 0.08 2.06 8.48
CA GLY A 71 0.58 3.01 7.49
C GLY A 71 -0.37 4.19 7.26
N LEU A 72 0.07 5.14 6.43
CA LEU A 72 -0.69 6.30 5.97
C LEU A 72 -0.84 6.21 4.45
N PRO A 73 -2.00 5.77 3.94
CA PRO A 73 -2.20 5.64 2.50
C PRO A 73 -2.52 6.98 1.83
N SER A 74 -2.14 7.11 0.56
CA SER A 74 -2.65 8.13 -0.36
C SER A 74 -2.97 7.49 -1.71
N VAL A 75 -4.22 7.58 -2.18
CA VAL A 75 -4.64 6.98 -3.44
C VAL A 75 -4.58 8.04 -4.55
N VAL A 76 -3.98 7.67 -5.68
CA VAL A 76 -3.92 8.48 -6.90
C VAL A 76 -4.38 7.60 -8.06
N VAL A 77 -5.41 8.02 -8.77
CA VAL A 77 -5.82 7.40 -10.04
C VAL A 77 -5.23 8.21 -11.18
N SER A 78 -4.60 7.54 -12.14
CA SER A 78 -4.02 8.19 -13.30
C SER A 78 -4.23 7.42 -14.59
N GLN A 79 -4.71 8.16 -15.59
CA GLN A 79 -4.81 7.72 -16.99
C GLN A 79 -3.58 8.10 -17.82
N SER A 80 -2.63 8.84 -17.21
CA SER A 80 -1.43 9.37 -17.87
C SER A 80 -0.21 8.44 -17.74
N SER A 81 0.89 8.79 -18.43
CA SER A 81 2.16 8.04 -18.36
C SER A 81 2.64 7.87 -16.91
N PRO A 82 2.98 6.64 -16.47
CA PRO A 82 3.37 6.37 -15.09
C PRO A 82 4.60 7.15 -14.61
N GLU A 83 5.53 7.48 -15.51
CA GLU A 83 6.84 8.02 -15.17
C GLU A 83 6.76 9.34 -14.38
N LYS A 84 5.99 10.31 -14.89
CA LYS A 84 5.89 11.65 -14.27
C LYS A 84 5.25 11.58 -12.88
N ILE A 85 4.20 10.77 -12.74
CA ILE A 85 3.47 10.67 -11.49
C ILE A 85 4.28 9.86 -10.49
N LEU A 86 4.93 8.78 -10.91
CA LEU A 86 5.80 7.98 -10.05
C LEU A 86 6.89 8.85 -9.42
N HIS A 87 7.56 9.69 -10.20
CA HIS A 87 8.56 10.64 -9.68
C HIS A 87 7.97 11.58 -8.64
N SER A 88 6.78 12.14 -8.87
CA SER A 88 6.12 13.03 -7.91
C SER A 88 5.72 12.32 -6.61
N GLN A 89 5.31 11.06 -6.69
CA GLN A 89 4.87 10.27 -5.53
C GLN A 89 6.06 9.80 -4.69
N LEU A 90 7.18 9.41 -5.32
CA LEU A 90 8.41 9.01 -4.62
C LEU A 90 9.02 10.14 -3.78
N GLN A 91 8.73 11.41 -4.08
CA GLN A 91 9.17 12.55 -3.26
C GLN A 91 8.33 12.74 -2.00
N GLN A 92 7.13 12.14 -1.94
CA GLN A 92 6.13 12.41 -0.89
C GLN A 92 5.82 11.18 -0.03
N ALA A 93 6.12 9.98 -0.54
CA ALA A 93 5.87 8.70 0.08
C ALA A 93 7.16 7.91 0.33
N ASP A 94 7.12 7.02 1.33
CA ASP A 94 8.22 6.09 1.62
C ASP A 94 8.20 4.87 0.70
N MET A 95 7.03 4.59 0.15
CA MET A 95 6.76 3.48 -0.75
C MET A 95 5.68 3.90 -1.73
N VAL A 96 5.83 3.47 -2.98
CA VAL A 96 4.79 3.58 -4.01
C VAL A 96 4.38 2.17 -4.44
N VAL A 97 3.08 1.91 -4.40
CA VAL A 97 2.45 0.68 -4.90
C VAL A 97 1.71 1.04 -6.17
N THR A 98 2.09 0.44 -7.30
CA THR A 98 1.43 0.66 -8.59
C THR A 98 0.53 -0.53 -8.92
N ILE A 99 -0.70 -0.26 -9.37
CA ILE A 99 -1.64 -1.28 -9.84
C ILE A 99 -2.12 -0.90 -11.23
N GLY A 100 -2.11 -1.84 -12.16
CA GLY A 100 -2.43 -1.58 -13.56
C GLY A 100 -1.27 -0.95 -14.34
N GLY A 101 -1.54 -0.50 -15.57
CA GLY A 101 -0.54 0.15 -16.44
C GLY A 101 0.42 -0.78 -17.19
N THR A 102 0.33 -2.11 -17.03
CA THR A 102 1.11 -3.08 -17.84
C THR A 102 0.33 -3.62 -19.05
N ALA A 103 -0.92 -3.18 -19.23
CA ALA A 103 -1.84 -3.71 -20.23
C ALA A 103 -1.95 -2.79 -21.45
N ASP A 104 -0.82 -2.38 -22.03
CA ASP A 104 -0.78 -2.38 -23.48
C ASP A 104 -0.59 -3.86 -23.85
N GLY A 105 -1.43 -4.43 -24.70
CA GLY A 105 -1.39 -5.87 -25.04
C GLY A 105 -0.08 -6.36 -25.68
N GLN A 106 0.95 -5.52 -25.74
CA GLN A 106 2.31 -5.93 -25.99
C GLN A 106 2.89 -6.56 -24.73
N ARG A 107 2.88 -7.89 -24.71
CA ARG A 107 3.82 -8.71 -23.92
C ARG A 107 5.21 -8.04 -23.95
N THR A 108 5.56 -7.31 -22.90
CA THR A 108 6.96 -7.19 -22.52
C THR A 108 7.35 -8.50 -21.85
N THR A 109 7.41 -9.58 -22.62
CA THR A 109 8.23 -10.73 -22.27
C THR A 109 9.67 -10.30 -22.44
N ARG A 110 10.17 -9.48 -21.51
CA ARG A 110 11.58 -9.56 -21.20
C ARG A 110 11.68 -10.66 -20.16
N THR A 111 11.85 -11.87 -20.64
CA THR A 111 12.27 -13.02 -19.84
C THR A 111 13.68 -12.73 -19.35
N THR A 112 13.82 -11.85 -18.36
CA THR A 112 14.91 -11.98 -17.42
C THR A 112 14.40 -12.97 -16.40
N GLU A 113 14.92 -14.19 -16.49
CA GLU A 113 14.72 -15.24 -15.50
C GLU A 113 14.92 -14.65 -14.10
N SER A 114 13.81 -14.45 -13.40
CA SER A 114 13.81 -14.08 -12.00
C SER A 114 14.09 -15.36 -11.20
N PRO A 115 15.05 -15.37 -10.26
CA PRO A 115 15.32 -16.53 -9.41
C PRO A 115 14.17 -16.88 -8.44
N TRP A 116 13.04 -16.17 -8.51
CA TRP A 116 11.89 -16.30 -7.60
C TRP A 116 10.64 -16.92 -8.23
N THR A 117 10.72 -17.62 -9.36
CA THR A 117 9.58 -18.41 -9.86
C THR A 117 9.52 -19.78 -9.18
N ALA A 118 9.06 -19.81 -7.94
CA ALA A 118 8.40 -21.00 -7.41
C ALA A 118 6.90 -20.90 -7.74
N PRO A 119 6.22 -22.00 -8.12
CA PRO A 119 4.80 -21.96 -8.45
C PRO A 119 4.01 -21.55 -7.21
N VAL A 120 3.28 -20.44 -7.31
CA VAL A 120 2.26 -20.07 -6.32
C VAL A 120 1.16 -21.12 -6.42
N GLN A 121 1.27 -22.17 -5.61
CA GLN A 121 0.13 -23.04 -5.32
C GLN A 121 -0.88 -22.19 -4.56
N SER A 122 -2.02 -21.92 -5.19
CA SER A 122 -3.19 -21.32 -4.57
C SER A 122 -3.71 -22.24 -3.46
N ARG A 123 -3.18 -22.08 -2.25
CA ARG A 123 -3.85 -22.53 -1.04
C ARG A 123 -4.80 -21.43 -0.60
N PHE A 124 -6.08 -21.60 -0.94
CA PHE A 124 -7.18 -21.00 -0.19
C PHE A 124 -6.98 -21.37 1.28
N PHE A 125 -6.63 -20.40 2.12
CA PHE A 125 -6.69 -20.58 3.56
C PHE A 125 -8.04 -20.07 4.06
N SER A 126 -8.91 -21.06 4.24
CA SER A 126 -9.94 -21.08 5.27
C SER A 126 -9.31 -20.94 6.66
N ALA A 127 -10.08 -20.32 7.56
CA ALA A 127 -9.86 -20.08 8.99
C ALA A 127 -8.98 -18.84 9.29
N ILE A 128 -9.27 -17.99 10.28
CA ILE A 128 -9.81 -18.25 11.63
C ILE A 128 -10.61 -17.01 12.13
N LYS A 129 -11.53 -17.30 13.06
CA LYS A 129 -12.29 -16.41 13.97
C LYS A 129 -11.47 -15.30 14.64
#